data_AF-A0A962QM74-F1
#
_entry.id   AF-A0A962QM74-F1
#
_cell.length_a   1.000
_cell.length_b   1.000
_cell.length_c   1.000
_cell.angle_alpha   90.00
_cell.angle_beta   90.00
_cell.angle_gamma   90.00
#
_symmetry.space_group_name_H-M   'P 1'
#
loop_
_entity.id
_entity.type
_entity.pdbx_description
1 polymer ?
#
loop_
_entity_poly.entity_id
_entity_poly.type
_entity_poly.pdbx_seq_one_letter_code
_entity_poly.pdbx_strand_id
1 'polypeptide(L)'
;MTSSDDLAATSWRRVGPPLLWHREPGSGAVFDPASGQTHFLNELPAMLLAEIQADWRDGASLVEAAAGPVDLNPNDRAKIHAALHFLASAELVESRDDESIG
;
A
#
# COMPACT_ATOMS: atom_id res chain seq x y z
N MET A 1 -19.86 7.25 -14.35
CA MET A 1 -18.53 7.69 -14.81
C MET A 1 -17.64 7.67 -13.58
N THR A 2 -16.96 6.56 -13.32
CA THR A 2 -15.99 6.47 -12.22
C THR A 2 -14.62 6.78 -12.79
N SER A 3 -14.00 7.82 -12.21
CA SER A 3 -12.84 8.55 -12.72
C SER A 3 -11.63 7.63 -12.90
N SER A 4 -10.93 7.84 -14.00
CA SER A 4 -9.86 6.98 -14.49
C SER A 4 -8.50 7.22 -13.81
N ASP A 5 -8.44 7.72 -12.56
CA ASP A 5 -7.16 7.89 -11.85
C ASP A 5 -7.25 7.84 -10.31
N ASP A 6 -8.00 6.87 -9.78
CA ASP A 6 -8.24 6.70 -8.34
C ASP A 6 -6.95 6.47 -7.52
N LEU A 7 -5.94 5.81 -8.12
CA LEU A 7 -4.66 5.56 -7.44
C LEU A 7 -3.81 6.81 -7.24
N ALA A 8 -4.01 7.85 -8.04
CA ALA A 8 -3.33 9.13 -7.89
C ALA A 8 -4.03 10.05 -6.86
N ALA A 9 -5.27 9.73 -6.48
CA ALA A 9 -6.09 10.57 -5.61
C ALA A 9 -5.85 10.33 -4.11
N THR A 10 -5.23 9.20 -3.75
CA THR A 10 -4.88 8.88 -2.37
C THR A 10 -3.36 8.73 -2.29
N SER A 11 -2.79 9.19 -1.19
CA SER A 11 -1.37 9.07 -0.86
C SER A 11 -1.21 8.20 0.38
N TRP A 12 -0.15 7.39 0.41
CA TRP A 12 0.18 6.50 1.51
C TRP A 12 1.58 6.76 2.06
N ARG A 13 1.77 6.54 3.36
CA ARG A 13 3.09 6.53 4.00
C ARG A 13 3.15 5.54 5.14
N ARG A 14 4.36 5.14 5.50
CA ARG A 14 4.62 4.34 6.70
C ARG A 14 4.76 5.25 7.90
N VAL A 15 4.06 4.90 8.98
CA VAL A 15 4.15 5.59 10.28
C VAL A 15 4.27 4.59 11.40
N GLY A 16 4.60 5.10 12.58
CA GLY A 16 4.70 4.29 13.79
C GLY A 16 6.08 3.67 13.99
N PRO A 17 6.23 2.84 15.03
CA PRO A 17 7.47 2.18 15.34
C PRO A 17 7.92 1.24 14.21
N PRO A 18 9.22 0.90 14.13
CA PRO A 18 9.72 -0.03 13.12
C PRO A 18 8.99 -1.38 13.24
N LEU A 19 8.15 -1.70 12.26
CA LEU A 19 7.54 -3.03 12.16
C LEU A 19 8.63 -4.07 11.85
N LEU A 20 8.58 -5.22 12.52
CA LEU A 20 9.47 -6.33 12.23
C LEU A 20 8.94 -7.10 11.03
N TRP A 21 9.82 -7.38 10.08
CA TRP A 21 9.40 -7.86 8.77
C TRP A 21 10.14 -9.13 8.35
N HIS A 22 9.35 -10.16 8.03
CA HIS A 22 9.83 -11.38 7.40
C HIS A 22 9.18 -11.53 6.03
N ARG A 23 10.02 -11.62 4.98
CA ARG A 23 9.56 -11.69 3.58
C ARG A 23 9.98 -13.02 2.99
N GLU A 24 9.01 -13.69 2.36
CA GLU A 24 9.24 -14.88 1.54
C GLU A 24 8.72 -14.61 0.12
N PRO A 25 9.19 -15.33 -0.91
CA PRO A 25 8.63 -15.18 -2.25
C PRO A 25 7.11 -15.37 -2.25
N GLY A 26 6.36 -14.34 -2.62
CA GLY A 26 4.89 -14.37 -2.70
C GLY A 26 4.13 -14.16 -1.38
N SER A 27 4.80 -13.95 -0.25
CA SER A 27 4.15 -13.72 1.04
C SER A 27 5.01 -12.91 2.01
N GLY A 28 4.41 -12.43 3.09
CA GLY A 28 5.16 -11.80 4.17
C GLY A 28 4.41 -11.83 5.49
N ALA A 29 5.14 -11.68 6.58
CA ALA A 29 4.59 -11.48 7.90
C ALA A 29 5.13 -10.17 8.48
N VAL A 30 4.21 -9.34 8.96
CA VAL A 30 4.51 -8.08 9.64
C VAL A 30 4.14 -8.24 11.11
N PHE A 31 5.09 -8.02 12.00
CA PHE A 31 4.82 -7.95 13.43
C PHE A 31 4.90 -6.49 13.89
N ASP A 32 3.80 -6.01 14.48
CA ASP A 32 3.77 -4.74 15.18
C ASP A 32 4.12 -4.95 16.67
N PRO A 33 5.30 -4.48 17.12
CA PRO A 33 5.71 -4.63 18.51
C PRO A 33 4.87 -3.78 19.48
N ALA A 34 4.18 -2.74 19.03
CA ALA A 34 3.38 -1.89 19.90
C ALA A 34 2.06 -2.57 20.30
N SER A 35 1.35 -3.16 19.34
CA SER A 35 0.12 -3.90 19.60
C SER A 35 0.33 -5.39 19.92
N GLY A 36 1.48 -5.95 19.54
CA GLY A 36 1.76 -7.39 19.62
C GLY A 36 1.07 -8.20 18.51
N GLN A 37 0.49 -7.56 17.50
CA GLN A 37 -0.21 -8.23 16.41
C GLN A 37 0.73 -8.69 15.30
N THR A 38 0.35 -9.79 14.64
CA THR A 38 1.02 -10.29 13.43
C THR A 38 0.04 -10.29 12.27
N HIS A 39 0.40 -9.63 11.18
CA HIS A 39 -0.37 -9.59 9.95
C HIS A 39 0.30 -10.46 8.90
N PHE A 40 -0.44 -11.43 8.36
CA PHE A 40 0.00 -12.24 7.23
C PHE A 40 -0.46 -11.58 5.93
N LEU A 41 0.51 -11.34 5.06
CA LEU A 41 0.31 -10.68 3.78
C LEU A 41 0.50 -11.71 2.66
N ASN A 42 -0.45 -11.74 1.73
CA ASN A 42 -0.21 -12.35 0.43
C ASN A 42 0.61 -11.40 -0.47
N GLU A 43 0.95 -11.86 -1.66
CA GLU A 43 1.96 -11.23 -2.53
C GLU A 43 1.76 -9.72 -2.73
N LEU A 44 0.57 -9.29 -3.17
CA LEU A 44 0.32 -7.90 -3.54
C LEU A 44 0.51 -6.89 -2.38
N PRO A 45 -0.15 -7.01 -1.22
CA PRO A 45 0.08 -6.10 -0.09
C PRO A 45 1.51 -6.22 0.46
N ALA A 46 2.14 -7.40 0.41
CA ALA A 46 3.54 -7.55 0.82
C ALA A 46 4.49 -6.78 -0.12
N MET A 47 4.25 -6.82 -1.43
CA MET A 47 4.99 -6.06 -2.42
C MET A 47 4.79 -4.55 -2.25
N LEU A 48 3.54 -4.09 -2.11
CA LEU A 48 3.23 -2.67 -1.94
C LEU A 48 3.82 -2.11 -0.65
N LEU A 49 3.69 -2.83 0.47
CA LEU A 49 4.27 -2.41 1.75
C LEU A 49 5.81 -2.27 1.69
N ALA A 50 6.48 -2.96 0.77
CA ALA A 50 7.94 -2.86 0.59
C ALA A 50 8.37 -1.48 0.10
N GLU A 51 7.51 -0.85 -0.69
CA GLU A 51 7.82 0.40 -1.38
C GLU A 51 7.29 1.63 -0.64
N ILE A 52 6.44 1.42 0.38
CA ILE A 52 5.91 2.49 1.22
C ILE A 52 6.94 2.87 2.28
N GLN A 53 7.42 4.11 2.19
CA GLN A 53 8.40 4.70 3.09
C GLN A 53 7.76 5.80 3.96
N ALA A 54 8.57 6.54 4.72
CA ALA A 54 8.09 7.61 5.60
C ALA A 54 7.48 8.80 4.84
N ASP A 55 7.91 9.02 3.59
CA ASP A 55 7.37 10.06 2.72
C ASP A 55 6.07 9.60 2.06
N TRP A 56 5.15 10.54 1.86
CA TRP A 56 3.90 10.31 1.17
C TRP A 56 4.12 10.00 -0.30
N ARG A 57 3.50 8.93 -0.79
CA ARG A 57 3.51 8.54 -2.20
C ARG A 57 2.12 8.14 -2.65
N ASP A 58 1.75 8.56 -3.84
CA ASP A 58 0.52 8.09 -4.49
C ASP A 58 0.66 6.63 -4.94
N GLY A 59 -0.48 6.03 -5.28
CA GLY A 59 -0.60 4.61 -5.56
C GLY A 59 0.00 4.24 -6.90
N ALA A 60 0.00 5.16 -7.87
CA ALA A 60 0.63 4.95 -9.16
C ALA A 60 2.16 4.85 -8.99
N SER A 61 2.74 5.77 -8.23
CA SER A 61 4.16 5.80 -7.86
C SER A 61 4.58 4.54 -7.09
N LEU A 62 3.71 4.03 -6.21
CA LEU A 62 3.97 2.79 -5.46
C LEU A 62 3.94 1.55 -6.36
N VAL A 63 2.98 1.47 -7.28
CA VAL A 63 2.91 0.39 -8.27
C VAL A 63 4.14 0.39 -9.16
N GLU A 64 4.54 1.55 -9.67
CA GLU A 64 5.71 1.67 -10.53
C GLU A 64 6.98 1.24 -9.79
N ALA A 65 7.12 1.58 -8.51
CA ALA A 65 8.25 1.10 -7.70
C ALA A 65 8.22 -0.42 -7.48
N ALA A 66 7.03 -1.00 -7.23
CA ALA A 66 6.90 -2.41 -6.88
C ALA A 66 6.99 -3.36 -8.09
N ALA A 67 6.49 -2.93 -9.25
CA ALA A 67 6.31 -3.78 -10.43
C ALA A 67 6.89 -3.18 -11.73
N GLY A 68 7.42 -1.96 -11.68
CA GLY A 68 7.80 -1.21 -12.87
C GLY A 68 6.61 -0.59 -13.60
N PRO A 69 6.86 0.05 -14.76
CA PRO A 69 5.79 0.62 -15.57
C PRO A 69 4.87 -0.50 -16.10
N VAL A 70 3.61 -0.47 -15.67
CA VAL A 70 2.60 -1.47 -16.03
C VAL A 70 1.31 -0.79 -16.44
N ASP A 71 0.71 -1.26 -17.54
CA ASP A 71 -0.63 -0.86 -17.92
C ASP A 71 -1.65 -1.68 -17.14
N LEU A 72 -2.23 -1.07 -16.11
CA LEU A 72 -3.22 -1.73 -15.27
C LEU A 72 -4.61 -1.65 -15.88
N ASN A 73 -5.24 -2.80 -16.08
CA ASN A 73 -6.67 -2.86 -16.35
C ASN A 73 -7.49 -2.45 -15.10
N PRO A 74 -8.78 -2.11 -15.23
CA PRO A 74 -9.60 -1.67 -14.10
C PRO A 74 -9.69 -2.65 -12.93
N ASN A 75 -9.65 -3.96 -13.21
CA ASN A 75 -9.73 -4.99 -12.17
C ASN A 75 -8.45 -5.05 -11.34
N ASP A 76 -7.28 -4.92 -11.97
CA ASP A 76 -6.02 -4.92 -11.24
C ASP A 76 -5.84 -3.61 -10.44
N ARG A 77 -6.30 -2.48 -10.97
CA ARG A 77 -6.40 -1.22 -10.19
C ARG A 77 -7.24 -1.40 -8.93
N ALA A 78 -8.41 -2.02 -9.04
CA ALA A 78 -9.29 -2.26 -7.90
C ALA A 78 -8.63 -3.18 -6.85
N LYS A 79 -7.86 -4.20 -7.26
CA LYS A 79 -7.10 -5.05 -6.34
C LYS A 79 -6.00 -4.29 -5.62
N ILE A 80 -5.27 -3.42 -6.33
CA ILE A 80 -4.22 -2.57 -5.73
C ILE A 80 -4.84 -1.63 -4.69
N HIS A 81 -5.94 -0.97 -5.04
CA HIS A 81 -6.64 -0.10 -4.10
C HIS A 81 -7.13 -0.87 -2.86
N ALA A 82 -7.72 -2.06 -3.05
CA ALA A 82 -8.14 -2.91 -1.94
C ALA A 82 -6.95 -3.36 -1.07
N ALA A 83 -5.79 -3.66 -1.66
CA ALA A 83 -4.59 -4.02 -0.91
C ALA A 83 -4.03 -2.84 -0.09
N LEU A 84 -3.97 -1.64 -0.66
CA LEU A 84 -3.53 -0.43 0.03
C LEU A 84 -4.47 -0.06 1.17
N HIS A 85 -5.79 -0.14 0.94
CA HIS A 85 -6.79 0.09 1.97
C HIS A 85 -6.70 -0.97 3.08
N PHE A 86 -6.45 -2.23 2.74
CA PHE A 86 -6.20 -3.27 3.73
C PHE A 86 -5.01 -2.92 4.63
N LEU A 87 -3.87 -2.52 4.05
CA LEU A 87 -2.68 -2.12 4.81
C LEU A 87 -2.98 -0.94 5.75
N ALA A 88 -3.76 0.04 5.29
CA ALA A 88 -4.16 1.18 6.11
C ALA A 88 -5.10 0.76 7.25
N SER A 89 -6.08 -0.11 6.97
CA SER A 89 -7.00 -0.64 7.98
C SER A 89 -6.33 -1.52 9.03
N ALA A 90 -5.18 -2.10 8.68
CA ALA A 90 -4.32 -2.87 9.57
C ALA A 90 -3.31 -1.99 10.33
N GLU A 91 -3.41 -0.66 10.22
CA GLU A 91 -2.53 0.31 10.86
C GLU A 91 -1.05 0.16 10.49
N LEU A 92 -0.76 -0.51 9.36
CA LEU A 92 0.61 -0.71 8.88
C LEU A 92 1.13 0.50 8.10
N VAL A 93 0.19 1.30 7.58
CA VAL A 93 0.43 2.54 6.83
C VAL A 93 -0.67 3.54 7.15
N GLU A 94 -0.39 4.81 6.93
CA GLU A 94 -1.40 5.87 6.87
C GLU A 94 -1.82 6.11 5.43
N SER A 95 -3.08 6.50 5.24
CA SER A 95 -3.62 7.02 3.98
C SER A 95 -4.15 8.43 4.17
N ARG A 96 -4.03 9.26 3.13
CA ARG A 96 -4.74 10.54 3.02
C ARG A 96 -5.29 10.66 1.61
N ASP A 97 -6.46 11.22 1.49
CA ASP A 97 -6.95 11.66 0.18
C ASP A 97 -6.25 12.98 -0.15
N ASP A 98 -5.61 13.04 -1.31
CA ASP A 98 -5.12 14.29 -1.84
C ASP A 98 -6.35 15.07 -2.32
N GLU A 99 -6.85 15.94 -1.44
CA GLU A 99 -7.76 17.02 -1.79
C GLU A 99 -7.02 17.93 -2.78
N SER A 100 -7.02 17.55 -4.05
CA SER A 100 -6.76 18.49 -5.13
C SER A 100 -7.88 19.51 -5.06
N ILE A 101 -7.55 20.65 -4.44
CA ILE A 101 -8.28 21.90 -4.39
C ILE A 101 -9.04 22.09 -5.72
N GLY A 102 -10.37 22.04 -5.64
CA GLY A 102 -11.24 22.61 -6.66
C GLY A 102 -11.19 24.13 -6.66
#